data_AF-A0A962IDZ3-F1
#
_entry.id   AF-A0A962IDZ3-F1
#
_cell.length_a   1.000
_cell.length_b   1.000
_cell.length_c   1.000
_cell.angle_alpha   90.00
_cell.angle_beta   90.00
_cell.angle_gamma   90.00
#
_symmetry.space_group_name_H-M   'P 1'
#
loop_
_entity.id
_entity.type
_entity.pdbx_description
1 polymer ?
#
loop_
_entity_poly.entity_id
_entity_poly.type
_entity_poly.pdbx_seq_one_letter_code
_entity_poly.pdbx_strand_id
1 'polypeptide(L)'
;FHNWTGNRVTCRDWFQLSLKEGLTVFRDQEFTADLHSRAVKRIEDVRMLRTHQFAEDASPMAHPVRPASYIEINNFYTVTVYEKGAEVVRLYDSLLGQDGFRRGMDLYFARHDGQAVTTEDFLAAMADANGVDLSGMHAWYNQPGTPEIQVDMDYDPDTRSCTLHCRQVLPEVLEGKEGRPYLMPFALGLLDARGQALALELADPAAIAVGGNGAASLVLRLDAFEQSFTFLNVPERPVPSLLRGFSAPVRLNFDYDDDDLLFLMRHDTDAFNRWDAGQRLAMQTMLNLLEAREDGEPLGLEHDFISAFQAMLTDETLDHALRAEALTLPSVTDMIEAARPADPAAIHEVREYVLATLARSLRLDLEHLYQALSDTGAYAIDAASMGRRRLRNVCLGYLGRLEDASLTRQTAAQYREAGNMTDALAALSVLADCDSPLREEALQHFHDRWQNDTLVMDKWFALQASSTLPHTLARVRELMQHRLFDLRNPNKVRALIGSFTLRNPLHFHAADGSGYRFLTEQVISLNGLNPQVAARMVRPLMNWRHFEAGRSALMRAELERIQAHPELSTDVYEIVSKSLAD
;
A
#
# COMPACT_ATOMS: atom_id res chain seq x y z
N PHE A 1 19.30 6.82 11.48
CA PHE A 1 18.38 6.80 12.65
C PHE A 1 18.71 5.72 13.67
N HIS A 2 19.00 4.46 13.26
CA HIS A 2 19.35 3.36 14.19
C HIS A 2 20.47 3.62 15.21
N ASN A 3 21.38 4.58 14.96
CA ASN A 3 22.39 4.94 15.95
C ASN A 3 21.80 5.19 17.35
N TRP A 4 20.61 5.76 17.44
CA TRP A 4 19.89 5.91 18.71
C TRP A 4 18.84 4.81 18.92
N THR A 5 17.96 4.60 17.94
CA THR A 5 16.84 3.65 18.00
C THR A 5 17.24 2.27 17.45
N GLY A 6 18.14 1.59 18.16
CA GLY A 6 18.63 0.26 17.79
C GLY A 6 20.04 -0.06 18.28
N ASN A 7 20.92 0.95 18.34
CA ASN A 7 22.31 0.78 18.80
C ASN A 7 22.51 1.25 20.24
N ARG A 8 22.31 2.56 20.52
CA ARG A 8 22.42 3.13 21.88
C ARG A 8 21.40 2.53 22.84
N VAL A 9 20.17 2.36 22.36
CA VAL A 9 19.14 1.53 23.03
C VAL A 9 18.81 0.38 22.08
N THR A 10 19.06 -0.85 22.52
CA THR A 10 18.91 -2.06 21.68
C THR A 10 17.82 -3.00 22.19
N CYS A 11 17.55 -4.08 21.47
CA CYS A 11 16.52 -5.07 21.82
C CYS A 11 17.03 -6.05 22.87
N ARG A 12 16.28 -6.26 23.97
CA ARG A 12 16.59 -7.29 24.98
C ARG A 12 16.62 -8.70 24.40
N ASP A 13 15.69 -8.98 23.50
CA ASP A 13 15.55 -10.24 22.77
C ASP A 13 14.91 -9.97 21.40
N TRP A 14 14.95 -10.96 20.51
CA TRP A 14 14.49 -10.80 19.13
C TRP A 14 12.97 -10.64 18.97
N PHE A 15 12.17 -11.00 19.98
CA PHE A 15 10.75 -10.69 19.96
C PHE A 15 10.51 -9.17 19.98
N GLN A 16 11.44 -8.41 20.57
CA GLN A 16 11.39 -6.95 20.60
C GLN A 16 11.81 -6.29 19.27
N LEU A 17 11.94 -7.01 18.16
CA LEU A 17 12.46 -6.46 16.90
C LEU A 17 11.73 -5.18 16.45
N SER A 18 10.39 -5.14 16.59
CA SER A 18 9.58 -3.98 16.23
C SER A 18 9.89 -2.73 17.06
N LEU A 19 10.45 -2.86 18.27
CA LEU A 19 10.92 -1.70 19.06
C LEU A 19 11.93 -0.86 18.28
N LYS A 20 12.92 -1.49 17.64
CA LYS A 20 13.94 -0.75 16.88
C LYS A 20 13.51 -0.53 15.43
N GLU A 21 12.86 -1.51 14.81
CA GLU A 21 12.50 -1.42 13.40
C GLU A 21 11.32 -0.49 13.18
N GLY A 22 10.20 -0.70 13.86
CA GLY A 22 9.03 0.17 13.75
C GLY A 22 9.34 1.63 14.08
N LEU A 23 10.07 1.87 15.18
CA LEU A 23 10.49 3.23 15.56
C LEU A 23 11.46 3.85 14.55
N THR A 24 12.32 3.07 13.91
CA THR A 24 13.26 3.60 12.93
C THR A 24 12.61 3.86 11.58
N VAL A 25 11.69 2.98 11.15
CA VAL A 25 10.86 3.20 9.96
C VAL A 25 10.00 4.44 10.15
N PHE A 26 9.32 4.61 11.30
CA PHE A 26 8.58 5.83 11.61
C PHE A 26 9.45 7.10 11.47
N ARG A 27 10.67 7.08 12.01
CA ARG A 27 11.61 8.22 11.89
C ARG A 27 12.07 8.49 10.47
N ASP A 28 12.23 7.45 9.65
CA ASP A 28 12.55 7.57 8.23
C ASP A 28 11.37 8.13 7.43
N GLN A 29 10.15 7.69 7.74
CA GLN A 29 8.92 8.23 7.17
C GLN A 29 8.77 9.71 7.49
N GLU A 30 8.95 10.12 8.76
CA GLU A 30 8.89 11.54 9.17
C GLU A 30 9.99 12.38 8.51
N PHE A 31 11.22 11.87 8.44
CA PHE A 31 12.31 12.56 7.73
C PHE A 31 12.01 12.77 6.25
N THR A 32 11.49 11.74 5.58
CA THR A 32 11.12 11.81 4.16
C THR A 32 9.95 12.78 3.95
N ALA A 33 8.96 12.75 4.84
CA ALA A 33 7.81 13.66 4.80
C ALA A 33 8.22 15.12 4.99
N ASP A 34 9.15 15.42 5.91
CA ASP A 34 9.64 16.77 6.18
C ASP A 34 10.50 17.35 5.05
N LEU A 35 11.28 16.50 4.35
CA LEU A 35 12.11 16.93 3.22
C LEU A 35 11.35 17.04 1.89
N HIS A 36 10.22 16.33 1.77
CA HIS A 36 9.47 16.20 0.53
C HIS A 36 8.00 16.55 0.72
N SER A 37 7.08 15.71 0.24
CA SER A 37 5.64 15.91 0.42
C SER A 37 5.12 14.94 1.47
N ARG A 38 4.67 15.48 2.61
CA ARG A 38 4.06 14.71 3.69
C ARG A 38 2.83 13.92 3.24
N ALA A 39 1.97 14.52 2.41
CA ALA A 39 0.78 13.86 1.88
C ALA A 39 1.17 12.67 0.99
N VAL A 40 2.09 12.86 0.05
CA VAL A 40 2.54 11.79 -0.87
C VAL A 40 3.23 10.67 -0.11
N LYS A 41 4.13 11.00 0.82
CA LYS A 41 4.79 9.99 1.65
C LYS A 41 3.76 9.18 2.45
N ARG A 42 2.75 9.84 3.02
CA ARG A 42 1.68 9.15 3.75
C ARG A 42 0.87 8.23 2.84
N ILE A 43 0.52 8.69 1.63
CA ILE A 43 -0.17 7.88 0.61
C ILE A 43 0.64 6.62 0.28
N GLU A 44 1.95 6.76 0.03
CA GLU A 44 2.84 5.65 -0.29
C GLU A 44 2.93 4.62 0.84
N ASP A 45 3.07 5.07 2.08
CA ASP A 45 3.13 4.21 3.27
C ASP A 45 1.82 3.44 3.48
N VAL A 46 0.68 4.14 3.39
CA VAL A 46 -0.63 3.52 3.57
C VAL A 46 -0.97 2.56 2.43
N ARG A 47 -0.63 2.90 1.18
CA ARG A 47 -0.79 1.97 0.05
C ARG A 47 -0.01 0.69 0.32
N MET A 48 1.27 0.80 0.69
CA MET A 48 2.08 -0.38 0.97
C MET A 48 1.51 -1.22 2.14
N LEU A 49 1.01 -0.59 3.21
CA LEU A 49 0.31 -1.27 4.30
C LEU A 49 -0.92 -2.04 3.82
N ARG A 50 -1.83 -1.38 3.11
CA ARG A 50 -3.08 -2.00 2.63
C ARG A 50 -2.85 -3.12 1.63
N THR A 51 -1.90 -2.95 0.71
CA THR A 51 -1.60 -3.96 -0.33
C THR A 51 -0.83 -5.15 0.24
N HIS A 52 0.17 -4.93 1.09
CA HIS A 52 1.10 -6.00 1.50
C HIS A 52 0.96 -6.40 2.96
N GLN A 53 0.82 -5.43 3.87
CA GLN A 53 0.79 -5.72 5.29
C GLN A 53 -0.54 -6.33 5.71
N PHE A 54 -1.68 -5.79 5.24
CA PHE A 54 -3.00 -6.36 5.51
C PHE A 54 -3.14 -7.77 4.94
N ALA A 55 -2.55 -8.02 3.76
CA ALA A 55 -2.49 -9.35 3.17
C ALA A 55 -1.67 -10.33 4.04
N GLU A 56 -0.55 -9.88 4.61
CA GLU A 56 0.26 -10.69 5.54
C GLU A 56 -0.50 -10.96 6.86
N ASP A 57 -1.18 -9.95 7.41
CA ASP A 57 -2.00 -10.04 8.62
C ASP A 57 -3.24 -10.92 8.46
N ALA A 58 -3.70 -11.14 7.23
CA ALA A 58 -4.77 -12.08 6.88
C ALA A 58 -4.24 -13.45 6.41
N SER A 59 -2.92 -13.63 6.34
CA SER A 59 -2.30 -14.88 5.86
C SER A 59 -2.04 -15.87 6.99
N PRO A 60 -1.70 -17.14 6.68
CA PRO A 60 -1.22 -18.10 7.69
C PRO A 60 0.08 -17.71 8.40
N MET A 61 0.76 -16.65 7.93
CA MET A 61 1.92 -16.06 8.59
C MET A 61 1.55 -14.86 9.48
N ALA A 62 0.26 -14.57 9.69
CA ALA A 62 -0.19 -13.50 10.57
C ALA A 62 0.47 -13.62 11.95
N HIS A 63 1.06 -12.53 12.40
CA HIS A 63 1.70 -12.45 13.71
C HIS A 63 1.57 -11.02 14.25
N PRO A 64 1.52 -10.83 15.58
CA PRO A 64 1.61 -9.48 16.15
C PRO A 64 2.95 -8.82 15.82
N VAL A 65 3.03 -7.48 15.92
CA VAL A 65 4.28 -6.73 15.70
C VAL A 65 5.39 -7.16 16.66
N ARG A 66 5.04 -7.68 17.84
CA ARG A 66 5.92 -8.47 18.69
C ARG A 66 5.50 -9.95 18.60
N PRO A 67 6.19 -10.78 17.80
CA PRO A 67 5.82 -12.18 17.62
C PRO A 67 5.72 -12.95 18.94
N ALA A 68 4.78 -13.89 19.03
CA ALA A 68 4.66 -14.76 20.20
C ALA A 68 5.61 -15.97 20.13
N SER A 69 5.96 -16.41 18.92
CA SER A 69 6.87 -17.52 18.64
C SER A 69 7.43 -17.41 17.22
N TYR A 70 8.57 -18.05 16.96
CA TYR A 70 9.18 -18.22 15.63
C TYR A 70 9.97 -19.52 15.58
N ILE A 71 10.11 -20.12 14.38
CA ILE A 71 11.10 -21.19 14.15
C ILE A 71 12.40 -20.56 13.68
N GLU A 72 12.34 -19.74 12.63
CA GLU A 72 13.49 -19.02 12.08
C GLU A 72 13.27 -17.50 12.18
N ILE A 73 14.14 -16.80 12.90
CA ILE A 73 14.00 -15.35 13.13
C ILE A 73 14.10 -14.54 11.83
N ASN A 74 14.84 -15.03 10.84
CA ASN A 74 14.97 -14.38 9.54
C ASN A 74 13.62 -14.28 8.79
N ASN A 75 12.65 -15.14 9.11
CA ASN A 75 11.29 -15.08 8.55
C ASN A 75 10.44 -13.94 9.11
N PHE A 76 10.86 -13.29 10.20
CA PHE A 76 10.14 -12.21 10.89
C PHE A 76 10.68 -10.80 10.59
N TYR A 77 11.57 -10.68 9.60
CA TYR A 77 11.86 -9.41 8.92
C TYR A 77 10.73 -9.10 7.93
N THR A 78 9.56 -8.80 8.48
CA THR A 78 8.27 -8.74 7.76
C THR A 78 7.74 -7.33 7.65
N VAL A 79 6.78 -7.13 6.74
CA VAL A 79 6.07 -5.86 6.59
C VAL A 79 5.33 -5.53 7.89
N THR A 80 4.86 -6.54 8.62
CA THR A 80 4.22 -6.37 9.92
C THR A 80 5.16 -5.83 11.00
N VAL A 81 6.39 -6.36 11.13
CA VAL A 81 7.34 -5.86 12.15
C VAL A 81 7.81 -4.45 11.85
N TYR A 82 8.04 -4.14 10.58
CA TYR A 82 8.58 -2.86 10.13
C TYR A 82 7.50 -1.79 10.00
N GLU A 83 6.50 -2.03 9.16
CA GLU A 83 5.59 -1.01 8.68
C GLU A 83 4.38 -0.87 9.59
N LYS A 84 3.70 -1.98 9.96
CA LYS A 84 2.70 -1.92 11.04
C LYS A 84 3.35 -1.53 12.36
N GLY A 85 4.60 -1.94 12.60
CA GLY A 85 5.40 -1.43 13.72
C GLY A 85 5.55 0.09 13.73
N ALA A 86 5.81 0.70 12.57
CA ALA A 86 5.88 2.15 12.43
C ALA A 86 4.51 2.81 12.67
N GLU A 87 3.43 2.20 12.21
CA GLU A 87 2.08 2.68 12.52
C GLU A 87 1.77 2.59 14.01
N VAL A 88 2.19 1.52 14.70
CA VAL A 88 2.05 1.43 16.17
C VAL A 88 2.81 2.55 16.88
N VAL A 89 3.99 2.93 16.39
CA VAL A 89 4.72 4.10 16.90
C VAL A 89 3.96 5.39 16.60
N ARG A 90 3.39 5.53 15.40
CA ARG A 90 2.56 6.67 14.99
C ARG A 90 1.28 6.81 15.84
N LEU A 91 0.72 5.72 16.36
CA LEU A 91 -0.41 5.78 17.30
C LEU A 91 -0.04 6.59 18.57
N TYR A 92 1.18 6.42 19.09
CA TYR A 92 1.65 7.23 20.22
C TYR A 92 1.76 8.70 19.83
N ASP A 93 2.34 9.01 18.67
CA ASP A 93 2.45 10.40 18.18
C ASP A 93 1.07 11.05 18.00
N SER A 94 0.13 10.34 17.39
CA SER A 94 -1.24 10.80 17.17
C SER A 94 -2.04 10.98 18.46
N LEU A 95 -1.83 10.13 19.48
CA LEU A 95 -2.51 10.23 20.78
C LEU A 95 -1.92 11.30 21.70
N LEU A 96 -0.61 11.55 21.62
CA LEU A 96 0.12 12.45 22.51
C LEU A 96 0.36 13.84 21.92
N GLY A 97 0.23 13.96 20.59
CA GLY A 97 0.75 15.06 19.81
C GLY A 97 2.28 15.08 19.76
N GLN A 98 2.84 15.84 18.82
CA GLN A 98 4.29 15.92 18.58
C GLN A 98 5.09 16.28 19.84
N ASP A 99 4.61 17.25 20.62
CA ASP A 99 5.28 17.66 21.86
C ASP A 99 5.27 16.56 22.92
N GLY A 100 4.15 15.83 23.04
CA GLY A 100 4.02 14.73 23.98
C GLY A 100 4.87 13.52 23.59
N PHE A 101 4.86 13.17 22.31
CA PHE A 101 5.74 12.15 21.76
C PHE A 101 7.21 12.50 21.98
N ARG A 102 7.59 13.76 21.73
CA ARG A 102 8.97 14.22 21.96
C ARG A 102 9.41 14.06 23.41
N ARG A 103 8.57 14.48 24.37
CA ARG A 103 8.85 14.29 25.80
C ARG A 103 9.04 12.82 26.16
N GLY A 104 8.21 11.94 25.60
CA GLY A 104 8.34 10.50 25.79
C GLY A 104 9.65 9.94 25.23
N MET A 105 10.05 10.38 24.03
CA MET A 105 11.35 10.03 23.44
C MET A 105 12.53 10.49 24.29
N ASP A 106 12.47 11.70 24.85
CA ASP A 106 13.50 12.23 25.75
C ASP A 106 13.64 11.38 27.01
N LEU A 107 12.51 11.04 27.63
CA LEU A 107 12.51 10.18 28.82
C LEU A 107 13.00 8.76 28.51
N TYR A 108 12.60 8.21 27.36
CA TYR A 108 13.03 6.89 26.90
C TYR A 108 14.56 6.81 26.78
N PHE A 109 15.19 7.78 26.10
CA PHE A 109 16.64 7.81 26.00
C PHE A 109 17.32 8.09 27.34
N ALA A 110 16.77 8.99 28.17
CA ALA A 110 17.33 9.29 29.49
C ALA A 110 17.36 8.05 30.41
N ARG A 111 16.37 7.17 30.30
CA ARG A 111 16.27 5.95 31.11
C ARG A 111 17.12 4.79 30.59
N HIS A 112 17.19 4.63 29.26
CA HIS A 112 17.58 3.36 28.65
C HIS A 112 18.83 3.43 27.76
N ASP A 113 19.49 4.57 27.68
CA ASP A 113 20.77 4.68 26.96
C ASP A 113 21.82 3.69 27.49
N GLY A 114 22.44 2.95 26.56
CA GLY A 114 23.40 1.89 26.85
C GLY A 114 22.79 0.54 27.25
N GLN A 115 21.47 0.36 27.11
CA GLN A 115 20.76 -0.84 27.57
C GLN A 115 20.05 -1.59 26.43
N ALA A 116 19.73 -2.85 26.71
CA ALA A 116 18.86 -3.68 25.90
C ALA A 116 17.47 -3.79 26.57
N VAL A 117 16.42 -3.31 25.92
CA VAL A 117 15.10 -3.04 26.53
C VAL A 117 13.94 -3.67 25.76
N THR A 118 12.71 -3.49 26.24
CA THR A 118 11.49 -4.04 25.64
C THR A 118 10.52 -2.98 25.13
N THR A 119 9.46 -3.43 24.44
CA THR A 119 8.34 -2.57 24.03
C THR A 119 7.58 -1.98 25.24
N GLU A 120 7.56 -2.67 26.38
CA GLU A 120 7.01 -2.15 27.64
C GLU A 120 7.80 -0.94 28.17
N ASP A 121 9.12 -0.97 28.07
CA ASP A 121 9.97 0.15 28.51
C ASP A 121 9.69 1.41 27.68
N PHE A 122 9.46 1.25 26.37
CA PHE A 122 9.06 2.34 25.49
C PHE A 122 7.66 2.89 25.83
N LEU A 123 6.68 2.01 26.02
CA LEU A 123 5.33 2.39 26.46
C LEU A 123 5.37 3.15 27.78
N ALA A 124 6.12 2.64 28.78
CA ALA A 124 6.25 3.26 30.09
C ALA A 124 6.88 4.66 30.01
N ALA A 125 7.92 4.84 29.18
CA ALA A 125 8.51 6.16 28.97
C ALA A 125 7.52 7.15 28.31
N MET A 126 6.73 6.69 27.34
CA MET A 126 5.69 7.51 26.69
C MET A 126 4.58 7.91 27.66
N ALA A 127 4.10 6.97 28.48
CA ALA A 127 3.06 7.21 29.47
C ALA A 127 3.55 8.17 30.58
N ASP A 128 4.70 7.87 31.19
CA ASP A 128 5.24 8.63 32.33
C ASP A 128 5.58 10.08 31.98
N ALA A 129 6.11 10.32 30.77
CA ALA A 129 6.48 11.67 30.33
C ALA A 129 5.26 12.58 30.06
N ASN A 130 4.06 11.98 29.94
CA ASN A 130 2.83 12.67 29.59
C ASN A 130 1.74 12.56 30.65
N GLY A 131 1.89 11.68 31.65
CA GLY A 131 0.89 11.47 32.68
C GLY A 131 -0.43 10.91 32.16
N VAL A 132 -0.38 10.12 31.08
CA VAL A 132 -1.56 9.54 30.44
C VAL A 132 -1.54 8.01 30.48
N ASP A 133 -2.72 7.39 30.56
CA ASP A 133 -2.84 5.94 30.49
C ASP A 133 -2.80 5.44 29.05
N LEU A 134 -1.75 4.67 28.74
CA LEU A 134 -1.51 4.01 27.46
C LEU A 134 -1.55 2.48 27.57
N SER A 135 -2.06 1.93 28.68
CA SER A 135 -2.12 0.47 28.90
C SER A 135 -2.84 -0.28 27.78
N GLY A 136 -3.83 0.34 27.13
CA GLY A 136 -4.52 -0.20 25.96
C GLY A 136 -3.61 -0.46 24.74
N MET A 137 -2.43 0.17 24.67
CA MET A 137 -1.44 -0.07 23.60
C MET A 137 -0.90 -1.51 23.61
N HIS A 138 -1.02 -2.25 24.71
CA HIS A 138 -0.64 -3.66 24.76
C HIS A 138 -1.40 -4.52 23.73
N ALA A 139 -2.62 -4.16 23.35
CA ALA A 139 -3.36 -4.87 22.31
C ALA A 139 -2.60 -4.86 20.98
N TRP A 140 -2.04 -3.71 20.58
CA TRP A 140 -1.28 -3.55 19.33
C TRP A 140 0.01 -4.38 19.26
N TYR A 141 0.67 -4.59 20.40
CA TYR A 141 1.88 -5.41 20.45
C TYR A 141 1.61 -6.91 20.47
N ASN A 142 0.42 -7.36 20.89
CA ASN A 142 0.18 -8.77 21.21
C ASN A 142 -0.90 -9.43 20.34
N GLN A 143 -1.71 -8.66 19.62
CA GLN A 143 -2.79 -9.18 18.78
C GLN A 143 -2.39 -9.14 17.30
N PRO A 144 -2.37 -10.29 16.58
CA PRO A 144 -2.21 -10.33 15.12
C PRO A 144 -3.46 -9.82 14.41
N GLY A 145 -3.31 -9.55 13.10
CA GLY A 145 -4.42 -9.22 12.23
C GLY A 145 -4.75 -7.72 12.23
N THR A 146 -5.57 -7.34 11.25
CA THR A 146 -6.00 -5.96 11.02
C THR A 146 -7.41 -5.75 11.59
N PRO A 147 -7.60 -4.90 12.61
CA PRO A 147 -8.94 -4.65 13.15
C PRO A 147 -9.75 -3.79 12.19
N GLU A 148 -11.07 -3.82 12.35
CA GLU A 148 -12.02 -2.98 11.63
C GLU A 148 -12.71 -2.02 12.59
N ILE A 149 -13.00 -0.80 12.13
CA ILE A 149 -13.94 0.12 12.78
C ILE A 149 -15.17 0.22 11.89
N GLN A 150 -16.32 -0.19 12.42
CA GLN A 150 -17.63 0.09 11.85
C GLN A 150 -18.11 1.43 12.39
N VAL A 151 -18.57 2.30 11.52
CA VAL A 151 -19.06 3.63 11.89
C VAL A 151 -20.45 3.84 11.28
N ASP A 152 -21.41 4.20 12.11
CA ASP A 152 -22.72 4.70 11.71
C ASP A 152 -22.84 6.17 12.10
N MET A 153 -23.59 6.96 11.33
CA MET A 153 -23.82 8.38 11.60
C MET A 153 -25.30 8.72 11.68
N ASP A 154 -25.70 9.26 12.82
CA ASP A 154 -27.02 9.84 13.05
C ASP A 154 -26.94 11.37 13.07
N TYR A 155 -27.82 12.04 12.34
CA TYR A 155 -27.96 13.50 12.37
C TYR A 155 -29.39 13.89 12.77
N ASP A 156 -29.51 14.68 13.83
CA ASP A 156 -30.77 15.22 14.32
C ASP A 156 -30.87 16.72 13.96
N PRO A 157 -31.76 17.10 13.01
CA PRO A 157 -31.93 18.49 12.62
C PRO A 157 -32.62 19.36 13.69
N ASP A 158 -33.39 18.78 14.61
CA ASP A 158 -34.10 19.52 15.66
C ASP A 158 -33.12 19.99 16.75
N THR A 159 -32.19 19.11 17.12
CA THR A 159 -31.14 19.42 18.10
C THR A 159 -29.85 19.92 17.47
N ARG A 160 -29.72 19.87 16.14
CA ARG A 160 -28.50 20.23 15.39
C ARG A 160 -27.29 19.46 15.91
N SER A 161 -27.47 18.16 16.08
CA SER A 161 -26.44 17.27 16.60
C SER A 161 -26.14 16.14 15.63
N CYS A 162 -24.87 15.76 15.57
CA CYS A 162 -24.38 14.65 14.75
C CYS A 162 -23.69 13.66 15.69
N THR A 163 -24.11 12.39 15.69
CA THR A 163 -23.50 11.35 16.50
C THR A 163 -22.85 10.30 15.60
N LEU A 164 -21.58 10.02 15.85
CA LEU A 164 -20.87 8.90 15.25
C LEU A 164 -20.86 7.72 16.21
N HIS A 165 -21.46 6.61 15.83
CA HIS A 165 -21.44 5.35 16.56
C HIS A 165 -20.31 4.48 16.03
N CYS A 166 -19.27 4.27 16.83
CA CYS A 166 -18.09 3.51 16.44
C CYS A 166 -18.09 2.14 17.12
N ARG A 167 -17.85 1.09 16.35
CA ARG A 167 -17.68 -0.28 16.84
C ARG A 167 -16.39 -0.89 16.33
N GLN A 168 -15.54 -1.34 17.25
CA GLN A 168 -14.33 -2.10 16.92
C GLN A 168 -14.69 -3.58 16.69
N VAL A 169 -14.29 -4.10 15.53
CA VAL A 169 -14.39 -5.52 15.19
C VAL A 169 -13.00 -6.12 15.20
N LEU A 170 -12.84 -7.21 15.96
CA LEU A 170 -11.57 -7.91 16.07
C LEU A 170 -11.25 -8.65 14.76
N PRO A 171 -9.96 -8.78 14.40
CA PRO A 171 -9.54 -9.54 13.24
C PRO A 171 -10.01 -11.00 13.28
N GLU A 172 -10.29 -11.59 12.11
CA GLU A 172 -10.71 -13.00 11.96
C GLU A 172 -9.69 -13.99 12.56
N VAL A 173 -8.38 -13.70 12.50
CA VAL A 173 -7.33 -14.53 13.14
C VAL A 173 -7.48 -14.64 14.66
N LEU A 174 -8.29 -13.77 15.29
CA LEU A 174 -8.66 -13.82 16.70
C LEU A 174 -10.04 -14.44 16.96
N GLU A 175 -10.75 -14.90 15.95
CA GLU A 175 -12.05 -15.53 16.11
C GLU A 175 -11.97 -16.72 17.09
N GLY A 176 -12.91 -16.76 18.05
CA GLY A 176 -12.93 -17.77 19.11
C GLY A 176 -11.83 -17.63 20.18
N LYS A 177 -11.02 -16.56 20.15
CA LYS A 177 -9.98 -16.27 21.16
C LYS A 177 -10.39 -15.08 22.03
N GLU A 178 -9.84 -15.00 23.24
CA GLU A 178 -9.99 -13.81 24.09
C GLU A 178 -9.21 -12.63 23.47
N GLY A 179 -9.93 -11.66 22.91
CA GLY A 179 -9.35 -10.40 22.41
C GLY A 179 -9.75 -9.20 23.26
N ARG A 180 -8.98 -8.12 23.15
CA ARG A 180 -9.22 -6.84 23.83
C ARG A 180 -9.46 -5.74 22.79
N PRO A 181 -10.24 -4.69 23.12
CA PRO A 181 -10.33 -3.52 22.28
C PRO A 181 -8.95 -2.86 22.18
N TYR A 182 -8.69 -2.23 21.05
CA TYR A 182 -7.47 -1.50 20.81
C TYR A 182 -7.65 -0.05 21.26
N LEU A 183 -6.63 0.51 21.92
CA LEU A 183 -6.53 1.96 22.09
C LEU A 183 -6.02 2.57 20.78
N MET A 184 -6.83 3.39 20.12
CA MET A 184 -6.45 4.02 18.86
C MET A 184 -6.90 5.48 18.75
N PRO A 185 -6.12 6.33 18.07
CA PRO A 185 -6.56 7.66 17.68
C PRO A 185 -7.48 7.56 16.46
N PHE A 186 -8.65 8.20 16.55
CA PHE A 186 -9.62 8.32 15.48
C PHE A 186 -9.70 9.78 15.02
N ALA A 187 -8.89 10.14 14.03
CA ALA A 187 -8.84 11.49 13.47
C ALA A 187 -9.97 11.72 12.47
N LEU A 188 -10.66 12.86 12.58
CA LEU A 188 -11.80 13.17 11.71
C LEU A 188 -12.02 14.67 11.48
N GLY A 189 -12.86 14.97 10.49
CA GLY A 189 -13.49 16.26 10.21
C GLY A 189 -14.93 16.08 9.73
N LEU A 190 -15.74 17.13 9.82
CA LEU A 190 -17.10 17.17 9.25
C LEU A 190 -17.15 18.31 8.22
N LEU A 191 -17.68 18.04 7.03
CA LEU A 191 -17.79 19.01 5.95
C LEU A 191 -19.26 19.40 5.75
N ASP A 192 -19.51 20.70 5.52
CA ASP A 192 -20.81 21.21 5.09
C ASP A 192 -21.09 20.87 3.62
N ALA A 193 -22.29 21.14 3.12
CA ALA A 193 -22.69 20.83 1.73
C ALA A 193 -21.89 21.61 0.65
N ARG A 194 -21.05 22.58 1.05
CA ARG A 194 -20.17 23.36 0.18
C ARG A 194 -18.71 22.91 0.26
N GLY A 195 -18.41 21.89 1.07
CA GLY A 195 -17.05 21.40 1.26
C GLY A 195 -16.24 22.16 2.30
N GLN A 196 -16.87 23.03 3.10
CA GLN A 196 -16.17 23.76 4.16
C GLN A 196 -16.13 22.92 5.43
N ALA A 197 -14.97 22.90 6.09
CA ALA A 197 -14.82 22.22 7.36
C ALA A 197 -15.60 22.93 8.47
N LEU A 198 -16.44 22.18 9.17
CA LEU A 198 -17.21 22.64 10.32
C LEU A 198 -16.32 22.69 11.57
N ALA A 199 -16.59 23.65 12.45
CA ALA A 199 -16.01 23.66 13.79
C ALA A 199 -16.62 22.51 14.62
N LEU A 200 -15.77 21.65 15.17
CA LEU A 200 -16.19 20.45 15.88
C LEU A 200 -16.35 20.71 17.36
N GLU A 201 -17.60 20.81 17.83
CA GLU A 201 -17.91 20.94 19.26
C GLU A 201 -18.38 19.59 19.82
N LEU A 202 -17.49 18.85 20.48
CA LEU A 202 -17.79 17.55 21.07
C LEU A 202 -18.49 17.71 22.43
N ALA A 203 -19.57 16.96 22.66
CA ALA A 203 -20.34 16.99 23.90
C ALA A 203 -19.51 16.53 25.12
N ASP A 204 -18.58 15.59 24.92
CA ASP A 204 -17.59 15.17 25.92
C ASP A 204 -16.16 15.50 25.47
N PRO A 205 -15.63 16.70 25.80
CA PRO A 205 -14.28 17.07 25.42
C PRO A 205 -13.18 16.17 26.00
N ALA A 206 -13.45 15.35 27.03
CA ALA A 206 -12.45 14.46 27.62
C ALA A 206 -12.04 13.34 26.66
N ALA A 207 -12.87 13.02 25.67
CA ALA A 207 -12.57 12.05 24.63
C ALA A 207 -11.60 12.59 23.55
N ILE A 208 -11.29 13.88 23.55
CA ILE A 208 -10.38 14.49 22.59
C ILE A 208 -8.92 14.23 23.03
N ALA A 209 -8.18 13.49 22.22
CA ALA A 209 -6.75 13.26 22.43
C ALA A 209 -5.92 14.46 21.93
N VAL A 210 -6.22 14.95 20.72
CA VAL A 210 -5.55 16.08 20.08
C VAL A 210 -6.57 16.95 19.33
N GLY A 211 -6.35 18.25 19.34
CA GLY A 211 -7.28 19.26 18.81
C GLY A 211 -8.06 19.91 19.95
N GLY A 212 -8.31 21.21 19.86
CA GLY A 212 -9.16 21.90 20.85
C GLY A 212 -10.63 21.76 20.45
N ASN A 213 -11.54 21.74 21.43
CA ASN A 213 -12.97 21.84 21.13
C ASN A 213 -13.26 23.10 20.29
N GLY A 214 -13.98 22.95 19.18
CA GLY A 214 -14.18 23.99 18.16
C GLY A 214 -13.16 23.99 17.01
N ALA A 215 -12.18 23.08 17.01
CA ALA A 215 -11.26 22.92 15.87
C ALA A 215 -11.98 22.29 14.65
N ALA A 216 -11.47 22.54 13.45
CA ALA A 216 -11.99 21.95 12.21
C ALA A 216 -11.63 20.46 12.03
N SER A 217 -10.76 19.93 12.89
CA SER A 217 -10.38 18.52 12.92
C SER A 217 -9.99 18.14 14.34
N LEU A 218 -10.38 16.93 14.76
CA LEU A 218 -10.09 16.38 16.07
C LEU A 218 -9.49 14.99 15.92
N VAL A 219 -8.66 14.60 16.88
CA VAL A 219 -8.25 13.21 17.11
C VAL A 219 -8.94 12.73 18.36
N LEU A 220 -9.86 11.78 18.21
CA LEU A 220 -10.61 11.20 19.31
C LEU A 220 -9.91 9.95 19.84
N ARG A 221 -10.01 9.73 21.16
CA ARG A 221 -9.57 8.50 21.81
C ARG A 221 -10.66 7.45 21.71
N LEU A 222 -10.40 6.38 20.96
CA LEU A 222 -11.28 5.21 20.85
C LEU A 222 -10.60 4.02 21.53
N ASP A 223 -11.17 3.53 22.64
CA ASP A 223 -10.58 2.44 23.43
C ASP A 223 -11.59 1.40 23.95
N ALA A 224 -12.87 1.55 23.62
CA ALA A 224 -13.92 0.57 23.87
C ALA A 224 -14.33 -0.18 22.59
N PHE A 225 -14.99 -1.34 22.76
CA PHE A 225 -15.59 -2.08 21.65
C PHE A 225 -16.69 -1.28 20.96
N GLU A 226 -17.47 -0.54 21.73
CA GLU A 226 -18.53 0.34 21.23
C GLU A 226 -18.40 1.68 21.96
N GLN A 227 -18.38 2.76 21.20
CA GLN A 227 -18.26 4.12 21.73
C GLN A 227 -18.98 5.07 20.78
N SER A 228 -19.51 6.17 21.30
CA SER A 228 -20.23 7.15 20.48
C SER A 228 -19.75 8.56 20.76
N PHE A 229 -19.69 9.38 19.72
CA PHE A 229 -19.18 10.74 19.77
C PHE A 229 -20.23 11.70 19.21
N THR A 230 -20.80 12.54 20.06
CA THR A 230 -21.84 13.51 19.67
C THR A 230 -21.24 14.90 19.51
N PHE A 231 -21.36 15.44 18.30
CA PHE A 231 -21.01 16.81 17.94
C PHE A 231 -22.26 17.69 18.02
N LEU A 232 -22.11 18.84 18.66
CA LEU A 232 -23.14 19.85 18.86
C LEU A 232 -23.02 20.96 17.82
N ASN A 233 -24.09 21.74 17.66
CA ASN A 233 -24.11 22.94 16.80
C ASN A 233 -23.77 22.64 15.32
N VAL A 234 -24.12 21.45 14.84
CA VAL A 234 -23.96 21.02 13.45
C VAL A 234 -25.18 21.49 12.65
N PRO A 235 -25.08 22.50 11.78
CA PRO A 235 -26.25 23.21 11.24
C PRO A 235 -27.02 22.43 10.17
N GLU A 236 -26.38 21.48 9.51
CA GLU A 236 -26.93 20.62 8.46
C GLU A 236 -26.24 19.26 8.50
N ARG A 237 -26.84 18.23 7.85
CA ARG A 237 -26.24 16.89 7.80
C ARG A 237 -24.86 16.98 7.11
N PRO A 238 -23.76 16.68 7.81
CA PRO A 238 -22.44 16.82 7.25
C PRO A 238 -22.03 15.57 6.46
N VAL A 239 -21.00 15.72 5.61
CA VAL A 239 -20.25 14.57 5.07
C VAL A 239 -19.03 14.35 5.97
N PRO A 240 -18.87 13.17 6.59
CA PRO A 240 -17.77 12.93 7.51
C PRO A 240 -16.49 12.55 6.77
N SER A 241 -15.38 13.19 7.10
CA SER A 241 -14.02 12.80 6.69
C SER A 241 -13.38 12.00 7.81
N LEU A 242 -13.49 10.68 7.75
CA LEU A 242 -13.12 9.76 8.82
C LEU A 242 -11.71 9.19 8.63
N LEU A 243 -11.08 8.78 9.74
CA LEU A 243 -9.73 8.19 9.76
C LEU A 243 -8.68 9.05 9.01
N ARG A 244 -8.77 10.38 9.15
CA ARG A 244 -7.87 11.35 8.48
C ARG A 244 -6.40 11.00 8.66
N GLY A 245 -5.63 11.17 7.59
CA GLY A 245 -4.21 10.79 7.56
C GLY A 245 -3.96 9.31 7.89
N PHE A 246 -4.96 8.43 7.76
CA PHE A 246 -4.92 7.04 8.22
C PHE A 246 -4.48 6.93 9.68
N SER A 247 -5.19 7.63 10.57
CA SER A 247 -4.77 7.79 11.99
C SER A 247 -4.57 6.48 12.76
N ALA A 248 -5.14 5.37 12.32
CA ALA A 248 -4.86 4.03 12.83
C ALA A 248 -4.80 2.97 11.70
N PRO A 249 -3.99 1.91 11.85
CA PRO A 249 -3.83 0.86 10.83
C PRO A 249 -4.99 -0.14 10.87
N VAL A 250 -6.17 0.33 10.47
CA VAL A 250 -7.45 -0.38 10.55
C VAL A 250 -8.17 -0.39 9.21
N ARG A 251 -9.13 -1.31 9.05
CA ARG A 251 -10.16 -1.20 8.02
C ARG A 251 -11.25 -0.26 8.53
N LEU A 252 -11.64 0.71 7.72
CA LEU A 252 -12.77 1.59 8.02
C LEU A 252 -13.98 1.14 7.21
N ASN A 253 -15.03 0.77 7.91
CA ASN A 253 -16.33 0.43 7.35
C ASN A 253 -17.32 1.53 7.70
N PHE A 254 -17.64 2.36 6.71
CA PHE A 254 -18.65 3.40 6.73
C PHE A 254 -19.32 3.40 5.37
N ASP A 255 -20.64 3.47 5.35
CA ASP A 255 -21.47 3.35 4.13
C ASP A 255 -21.48 4.66 3.35
N TYR A 256 -20.32 5.04 2.80
CA TYR A 256 -20.24 6.14 1.84
C TYR A 256 -20.87 5.68 0.52
N ASP A 257 -21.83 6.46 0.03
CA ASP A 257 -22.29 6.33 -1.34
C ASP A 257 -21.33 6.99 -2.34
N ASP A 258 -21.59 6.80 -3.63
CA ASP A 258 -20.75 7.35 -4.69
C ASP A 258 -20.71 8.89 -4.66
N ASP A 259 -21.81 9.54 -4.27
CA ASP A 259 -21.91 11.00 -4.18
C ASP A 259 -21.05 11.53 -3.03
N ASP A 260 -21.04 10.87 -1.88
CA ASP A 260 -20.17 11.18 -0.74
C ASP A 260 -18.68 11.05 -1.13
N LEU A 261 -18.30 9.97 -1.81
CA LEU A 261 -16.91 9.76 -2.24
C LEU A 261 -16.47 10.76 -3.31
N LEU A 262 -17.34 11.05 -4.28
CA LEU A 262 -17.12 12.10 -5.28
C LEU A 262 -16.98 13.48 -4.60
N PHE A 263 -17.82 13.76 -3.60
CA PHE A 263 -17.76 14.98 -2.81
C PHE A 263 -16.43 15.10 -2.05
N LEU A 264 -16.02 14.06 -1.32
CA LEU A 264 -14.76 14.04 -0.55
C LEU A 264 -13.54 14.16 -1.46
N MET A 265 -13.53 13.46 -2.61
CA MET A 265 -12.45 13.55 -3.60
C MET A 265 -12.26 15.00 -4.10
N ARG A 266 -13.37 15.74 -4.28
CA ARG A 266 -13.37 17.14 -4.75
C ARG A 266 -13.06 18.15 -3.64
N HIS A 267 -13.56 17.92 -2.43
CA HIS A 267 -13.70 18.98 -1.43
C HIS A 267 -12.99 18.74 -0.10
N ASP A 268 -12.57 17.51 0.24
CA ASP A 268 -11.99 17.26 1.55
C ASP A 268 -10.74 18.11 1.79
N THR A 269 -10.59 18.59 3.02
CA THR A 269 -9.46 19.42 3.43
C THR A 269 -8.24 18.59 3.82
N ASP A 270 -8.44 17.29 4.12
CA ASP A 270 -7.34 16.36 4.34
C ASP A 270 -6.87 15.75 3.00
N ALA A 271 -5.64 16.08 2.59
CA ALA A 271 -5.09 15.63 1.31
C ALA A 271 -5.01 14.10 1.17
N PHE A 272 -4.81 13.40 2.28
CA PHE A 272 -4.82 11.94 2.29
C PHE A 272 -6.23 11.40 2.05
N ASN A 273 -7.26 11.90 2.74
CA ASN A 273 -8.65 11.46 2.53
C ASN A 273 -9.22 11.88 1.17
N ARG A 274 -8.81 13.02 0.59
CA ARG A 274 -9.12 13.33 -0.81
C ARG A 274 -8.65 12.23 -1.76
N TRP A 275 -7.41 11.77 -1.57
CA TRP A 275 -6.85 10.65 -2.32
C TRP A 275 -7.60 9.34 -1.99
N ASP A 276 -7.84 9.06 -0.70
CA ASP A 276 -8.50 7.83 -0.23
C ASP A 276 -9.91 7.68 -0.81
N ALA A 277 -10.69 8.76 -0.86
CA ALA A 277 -12.02 8.79 -1.44
C ALA A 277 -11.98 8.41 -2.93
N GLY A 278 -11.03 8.96 -3.69
CA GLY A 278 -10.82 8.58 -5.09
C GLY A 278 -10.41 7.11 -5.27
N GLN A 279 -9.59 6.56 -4.37
CA GLN A 279 -9.21 5.16 -4.41
C GLN A 279 -10.38 4.22 -4.06
N ARG A 280 -11.20 4.58 -3.07
CA ARG A 280 -12.41 3.82 -2.69
C ARG A 280 -13.40 3.79 -3.84
N LEU A 281 -13.69 4.95 -4.42
CA LEU A 281 -14.59 5.08 -5.57
C LEU A 281 -14.08 4.26 -6.76
N ALA A 282 -12.78 4.35 -7.07
CA ALA A 282 -12.17 3.56 -8.13
C ALA A 282 -12.24 2.05 -7.85
N MET A 283 -11.98 1.63 -6.62
CA MET A 283 -12.08 0.22 -6.21
C MET A 283 -13.51 -0.29 -6.33
N GLN A 284 -14.51 0.42 -5.77
CA GLN A 284 -15.93 0.06 -5.88
C GLN A 284 -16.37 -0.02 -7.35
N THR A 285 -16.01 0.98 -8.17
CA THR A 285 -16.30 0.98 -9.60
C THR A 285 -15.73 -0.27 -10.29
N MET A 286 -14.48 -0.63 -10.00
CA MET A 286 -13.86 -1.80 -10.60
C MET A 286 -14.42 -3.13 -10.08
N LEU A 287 -14.86 -3.21 -8.82
CA LEU A 287 -15.54 -4.39 -8.29
C LEU A 287 -16.93 -4.56 -8.90
N ASN A 288 -17.71 -3.49 -9.04
CA ASN A 288 -19.01 -3.52 -9.71
C ASN A 288 -18.86 -3.94 -11.19
N LEU A 289 -17.80 -3.49 -11.87
CA LEU A 289 -17.49 -3.92 -13.24
C LEU A 289 -17.09 -5.40 -13.32
N LEU A 290 -16.48 -5.97 -12.28
CA LEU A 290 -16.21 -7.41 -12.22
C LEU A 290 -17.51 -8.20 -12.10
N GLU A 291 -18.43 -7.78 -11.24
CA GLU A 291 -19.75 -8.40 -11.10
C GLU A 291 -20.53 -8.32 -12.42
N ALA A 292 -20.60 -7.15 -13.05
CA ALA A 292 -21.23 -6.97 -14.35
C ALA A 292 -20.64 -7.90 -15.42
N ARG A 293 -19.31 -8.09 -15.43
CA ARG A 293 -18.64 -9.02 -16.34
C ARG A 293 -19.07 -10.47 -16.09
N GLU A 294 -19.15 -10.89 -14.83
CA GLU A 294 -19.57 -12.24 -14.45
C GLU A 294 -21.02 -12.53 -14.88
N ASP A 295 -21.88 -11.51 -14.81
CA ASP A 295 -23.28 -11.58 -15.27
C ASP A 295 -23.43 -11.46 -16.79
N GLY A 296 -22.33 -11.24 -17.52
CA GLY A 296 -22.33 -11.08 -18.98
C GLY A 296 -22.87 -9.73 -19.45
N GLU A 297 -22.93 -8.74 -18.56
CA GLU A 297 -23.31 -7.38 -18.85
C GLU A 297 -22.15 -6.59 -19.50
N PRO A 298 -22.45 -5.58 -20.32
CA PRO A 298 -21.41 -4.75 -20.91
C PRO A 298 -20.73 -3.88 -19.85
N LEU A 299 -19.40 -3.84 -19.89
CA LEU A 299 -18.63 -2.90 -19.07
C LEU A 299 -18.96 -1.45 -19.46
N GLY A 300 -19.24 -0.60 -18.48
CA GLY A 300 -19.57 0.81 -18.66
C GLY A 300 -19.03 1.66 -17.51
N LEU A 301 -18.41 2.80 -17.82
CA LEU A 301 -18.02 3.79 -16.81
C LEU A 301 -19.01 4.95 -16.80
N GLU A 302 -19.46 5.31 -15.60
CA GLU A 302 -20.32 6.46 -15.37
C GLU A 302 -19.62 7.79 -15.72
N HIS A 303 -20.41 8.75 -16.20
CA HIS A 303 -19.89 10.06 -16.61
C HIS A 303 -19.30 10.84 -15.44
N ASP A 304 -19.88 10.72 -14.24
CA ASP A 304 -19.44 11.43 -13.06
C ASP A 304 -18.06 10.96 -12.56
N PHE A 305 -17.79 9.66 -12.69
CA PHE A 305 -16.46 9.09 -12.43
C PHE A 305 -15.41 9.69 -13.37
N ILE A 306 -15.68 9.71 -14.69
CA ILE A 306 -14.77 10.30 -15.69
C ILE A 306 -14.56 11.79 -15.40
N SER A 307 -15.63 12.52 -15.08
CA SER A 307 -15.60 13.95 -14.79
C SER A 307 -14.81 14.27 -13.51
N ALA A 308 -14.87 13.40 -12.49
CA ALA A 308 -14.06 13.55 -11.28
C ALA A 308 -12.56 13.37 -11.57
N PHE A 309 -12.19 12.38 -12.39
CA PHE A 309 -10.80 12.21 -12.85
C PHE A 309 -10.35 13.39 -13.71
N GLN A 310 -11.22 13.95 -14.57
CA GLN A 310 -10.93 15.16 -15.34
C GLN A 310 -10.70 16.37 -14.42
N ALA A 311 -11.52 16.54 -13.39
CA ALA A 311 -11.36 17.63 -12.43
C ALA A 311 -10.01 17.54 -11.71
N MET A 312 -9.59 16.34 -11.25
CA MET A 312 -8.27 16.15 -10.63
C MET A 312 -7.13 16.31 -11.63
N LEU A 313 -7.32 15.88 -12.87
CA LEU A 313 -6.35 16.05 -13.94
C LEU A 313 -6.10 17.52 -14.27
N THR A 314 -7.11 18.40 -14.13
CA THR A 314 -7.05 19.81 -14.53
C THR A 314 -6.96 20.79 -13.36
N ASP A 315 -7.02 20.33 -12.12
CA ASP A 315 -6.87 21.16 -10.92
C ASP A 315 -5.42 21.64 -10.72
N GLU A 316 -5.13 22.86 -11.14
CA GLU A 316 -3.81 23.50 -10.98
C GLU A 316 -3.51 23.96 -9.55
N THR A 317 -4.48 23.91 -8.64
CA THR A 317 -4.26 24.27 -7.22
C THR A 317 -3.57 23.16 -6.43
N LEU A 318 -3.66 21.92 -6.93
CA LEU A 318 -2.99 20.76 -6.36
C LEU A 318 -1.54 20.67 -6.84
N ASP A 319 -0.63 20.28 -5.95
CA ASP A 319 0.73 19.98 -6.34
C ASP A 319 0.79 18.76 -7.29
N HIS A 320 1.79 18.73 -8.17
CA HIS A 320 1.90 17.69 -9.18
C HIS A 320 2.03 16.28 -8.61
N ALA A 321 2.66 16.11 -7.45
CA ALA A 321 2.86 14.78 -6.88
C ALA A 321 1.54 14.23 -6.32
N LEU A 322 0.73 15.07 -5.67
CA LEU A 322 -0.62 14.69 -5.23
C LEU A 322 -1.54 14.38 -6.41
N ARG A 323 -1.52 15.19 -7.48
CA ARG A 323 -2.27 14.90 -8.72
C ARG A 323 -1.86 13.55 -9.32
N ALA A 324 -0.56 13.25 -9.34
CA ALA A 324 -0.07 11.98 -9.86
C ALA A 324 -0.56 10.79 -9.01
N GLU A 325 -0.61 10.93 -7.68
CA GLU A 325 -1.17 9.89 -6.80
C GLU A 325 -2.68 9.73 -6.95
N ALA A 326 -3.42 10.82 -7.08
CA ALA A 326 -4.87 10.80 -7.29
C ALA A 326 -5.26 10.15 -8.63
N LEU A 327 -4.46 10.35 -9.67
CA LEU A 327 -4.65 9.74 -10.98
C LEU A 327 -4.09 8.31 -11.07
N THR A 328 -3.45 7.78 -10.03
CA THR A 328 -2.98 6.39 -10.04
C THR A 328 -4.09 5.49 -9.51
N LEU A 329 -4.72 4.72 -10.40
CA LEU A 329 -5.76 3.74 -10.03
C LEU A 329 -5.20 2.59 -9.19
N PRO A 330 -6.04 1.92 -8.37
CA PRO A 330 -5.67 0.69 -7.69
C PRO A 330 -5.07 -0.34 -8.66
N SER A 331 -4.06 -1.06 -8.20
CA SER A 331 -3.35 -2.08 -8.98
C SER A 331 -4.14 -3.38 -9.07
N VAL A 332 -3.73 -4.29 -9.96
CA VAL A 332 -4.29 -5.66 -10.00
C VAL A 332 -4.10 -6.36 -8.66
N THR A 333 -2.97 -6.14 -7.97
CA THR A 333 -2.72 -6.71 -6.64
C THR A 333 -3.70 -6.16 -5.60
N ASP A 334 -4.00 -4.86 -5.63
CA ASP A 334 -5.00 -4.26 -4.72
C ASP A 334 -6.39 -4.86 -4.94
N MET A 335 -6.77 -5.05 -6.20
CA MET A 335 -8.04 -5.67 -6.56
C MET A 335 -8.09 -7.16 -6.22
N ILE A 336 -6.99 -7.90 -6.37
CA ILE A 336 -6.89 -9.28 -5.88
C ILE A 336 -7.21 -9.27 -4.39
N GLU A 337 -6.54 -8.45 -3.58
CA GLU A 337 -6.79 -8.39 -2.13
C GLU A 337 -8.21 -7.95 -1.74
N ALA A 338 -8.98 -7.33 -2.64
CA ALA A 338 -10.38 -6.96 -2.40
C ALA A 338 -11.38 -8.04 -2.85
N ALA A 339 -11.19 -8.67 -4.01
CA ALA A 339 -12.14 -9.60 -4.61
C ALA A 339 -12.10 -11.00 -3.95
N ARG A 340 -13.25 -11.58 -3.59
CA ARG A 340 -13.38 -12.90 -2.94
C ARG A 340 -14.45 -13.74 -3.66
N PRO A 341 -14.11 -14.84 -4.38
CA PRO A 341 -12.76 -15.29 -4.75
C PRO A 341 -12.13 -14.38 -5.82
N ALA A 342 -10.80 -14.29 -5.85
CA ALA A 342 -10.10 -13.50 -6.86
C ALA A 342 -9.88 -14.27 -8.18
N ASP A 343 -10.24 -13.66 -9.31
CA ASP A 343 -9.80 -14.04 -10.66
C ASP A 343 -8.85 -12.97 -11.25
N PRO A 344 -7.53 -13.19 -11.22
CA PRO A 344 -6.54 -12.24 -11.73
C PRO A 344 -6.70 -11.87 -13.22
N ALA A 345 -7.26 -12.77 -14.04
CA ALA A 345 -7.45 -12.49 -15.46
C ALA A 345 -8.63 -11.52 -15.67
N ALA A 346 -9.75 -11.77 -14.98
CA ALA A 346 -10.90 -10.87 -14.96
C ALA A 346 -10.54 -9.49 -14.40
N ILE A 347 -9.83 -9.46 -13.27
CA ILE A 347 -9.34 -8.24 -12.63
C ILE A 347 -8.47 -7.44 -13.59
N HIS A 348 -7.54 -8.09 -14.28
CA HIS A 348 -6.70 -7.42 -15.27
C HIS A 348 -7.55 -6.82 -16.40
N GLU A 349 -8.47 -7.59 -16.97
CA GLU A 349 -9.35 -7.13 -18.04
C GLU A 349 -10.17 -5.89 -17.65
N VAL A 350 -10.82 -5.91 -16.47
CA VAL A 350 -11.60 -4.78 -15.97
C VAL A 350 -10.71 -3.56 -15.74
N ARG A 351 -9.53 -3.74 -15.14
CA ARG A 351 -8.62 -2.64 -14.91
C ARG A 351 -8.11 -2.01 -16.21
N GLU A 352 -7.79 -2.84 -17.21
CA GLU A 352 -7.40 -2.38 -18.54
C GLU A 352 -8.55 -1.62 -19.23
N TYR A 353 -9.79 -2.10 -19.08
CA TYR A 353 -10.97 -1.40 -19.58
C TYR A 353 -11.11 -0.01 -18.96
N VAL A 354 -10.99 0.11 -17.63
CA VAL A 354 -11.10 1.41 -16.94
C VAL A 354 -10.01 2.38 -17.40
N LEU A 355 -8.75 1.91 -17.44
CA LEU A 355 -7.62 2.72 -17.90
C LEU A 355 -7.79 3.19 -19.35
N ALA A 356 -8.18 2.29 -20.26
CA ALA A 356 -8.37 2.61 -21.66
C ALA A 356 -9.55 3.57 -21.87
N THR A 357 -10.64 3.41 -21.11
CA THR A 357 -11.81 4.30 -21.20
C THR A 357 -11.49 5.69 -20.67
N LEU A 358 -10.81 5.81 -19.52
CA LEU A 358 -10.32 7.11 -19.04
C LEU A 358 -9.35 7.75 -20.04
N ALA A 359 -8.39 6.97 -20.57
CA ALA A 359 -7.44 7.47 -21.56
C ALA A 359 -8.14 8.00 -22.83
N ARG A 360 -9.18 7.31 -23.32
CA ARG A 360 -9.95 7.74 -24.50
C ARG A 360 -10.76 8.98 -24.21
N SER A 361 -11.49 9.00 -23.09
CA SER A 361 -12.38 10.11 -22.72
C SER A 361 -11.61 11.38 -22.38
N LEU A 362 -10.42 11.26 -21.77
CA LEU A 362 -9.59 12.39 -21.33
C LEU A 362 -8.38 12.64 -22.23
N ARG A 363 -8.38 12.10 -23.46
CA ARG A 363 -7.21 12.12 -24.35
C ARG A 363 -6.62 13.52 -24.53
N LEU A 364 -7.46 14.50 -24.84
CA LEU A 364 -6.99 15.87 -25.12
C LEU A 364 -6.35 16.51 -23.89
N ASP A 365 -6.94 16.33 -22.71
CA ASP A 365 -6.40 16.86 -21.45
C ASP A 365 -5.09 16.16 -21.08
N LEU A 366 -5.02 14.84 -21.27
CA LEU A 366 -3.81 14.04 -21.03
C LEU A 366 -2.67 14.45 -21.97
N GLU A 367 -2.93 14.60 -23.26
CA GLU A 367 -1.94 15.04 -24.24
C GLU A 367 -1.46 16.46 -23.94
N HIS A 368 -2.38 17.39 -23.64
CA HIS A 368 -2.04 18.76 -23.28
C HIS A 368 -1.17 18.81 -22.02
N LEU A 369 -1.58 18.14 -20.95
CA LEU A 369 -0.83 18.12 -19.70
C LEU A 369 0.54 17.45 -19.87
N TYR A 370 0.61 16.32 -20.56
CA TYR A 370 1.88 15.66 -20.88
C TYR A 370 2.87 16.60 -21.59
N GLN A 371 2.38 17.38 -22.56
CA GLN A 371 3.20 18.35 -23.30
C GLN A 371 3.56 19.57 -22.43
N ALA A 372 2.64 20.08 -21.63
CA ALA A 372 2.90 21.20 -20.72
C ALA A 372 3.98 20.85 -19.68
N LEU A 373 4.02 19.59 -19.24
CA LEU A 373 5.01 19.09 -18.29
C LEU A 373 6.34 18.67 -18.94
N SER A 374 6.47 18.82 -20.28
CA SER A 374 7.68 18.43 -21.02
C SER A 374 8.89 19.33 -20.74
N ASP A 375 8.72 20.50 -20.12
CA ASP A 375 9.82 21.43 -19.83
C ASP A 375 10.89 20.76 -18.95
N THR A 376 12.09 20.69 -19.53
CA THR A 376 13.29 20.06 -18.99
C THR A 376 14.34 21.08 -18.60
N GLY A 377 13.97 22.18 -17.94
CA GLY A 377 14.93 22.91 -17.10
C GLY A 377 15.88 21.93 -16.37
N ALA A 378 17.11 22.36 -16.05
CA ALA A 378 18.18 21.45 -15.61
C ALA A 378 17.70 20.39 -14.60
N TYR A 379 18.09 19.12 -14.82
CA TYR A 379 17.64 18.02 -13.96
C TYR A 379 17.92 18.32 -12.49
N ALA A 380 16.86 18.26 -11.68
CA ALA A 380 16.93 18.54 -10.26
C ALA A 380 16.18 17.46 -9.45
N ILE A 381 16.71 17.22 -8.25
CA ILE A 381 16.19 16.29 -7.25
C ILE A 381 15.56 17.12 -6.12
N ASP A 382 14.48 17.81 -6.46
CA ASP A 382 13.62 18.56 -5.55
C ASP A 382 12.16 18.11 -5.73
N ALA A 383 11.33 18.35 -4.71
CA ALA A 383 9.95 17.88 -4.68
C ALA A 383 9.11 18.34 -5.88
N ALA A 384 9.28 19.59 -6.33
CA ALA A 384 8.51 20.14 -7.44
C ALA A 384 8.91 19.48 -8.78
N SER A 385 10.21 19.34 -9.03
CA SER A 385 10.72 18.66 -10.23
C SER A 385 10.37 17.17 -10.25
N MET A 386 10.41 16.49 -9.10
CA MET A 386 10.01 15.09 -8.96
C MET A 386 8.52 14.91 -9.19
N GLY A 387 7.67 15.75 -8.60
CA GLY A 387 6.22 15.74 -8.81
C GLY A 387 5.85 15.98 -10.27
N ARG A 388 6.49 16.96 -10.93
CA ARG A 388 6.30 17.25 -12.36
C ARG A 388 6.57 16.01 -13.23
N ARG A 389 7.73 15.38 -13.05
CA ARG A 389 8.10 14.15 -13.79
C ARG A 389 7.11 13.02 -13.51
N ARG A 390 6.72 12.84 -12.24
CA ARG A 390 5.76 11.81 -11.84
C ARG A 390 4.42 11.99 -12.57
N LEU A 391 3.85 13.19 -12.54
CA LEU A 391 2.59 13.49 -13.20
C LEU A 391 2.68 13.29 -14.72
N ARG A 392 3.76 13.78 -15.35
CA ARG A 392 4.01 13.57 -16.79
C ARG A 392 4.03 12.08 -17.14
N ASN A 393 4.70 11.27 -16.32
CA ASN A 393 4.82 9.83 -16.54
C ASN A 393 3.51 9.07 -16.29
N VAL A 394 2.64 9.56 -15.39
CA VAL A 394 1.27 9.06 -15.25
C VAL A 394 0.46 9.34 -16.52
N CYS A 395 0.54 10.55 -17.07
CA CYS A 395 -0.12 10.88 -18.34
C CYS A 395 0.37 9.96 -19.47
N LEU A 396 1.69 9.73 -19.58
CA LEU A 396 2.27 8.82 -20.56
C LEU A 396 1.74 7.38 -20.41
N GLY A 397 1.55 6.92 -19.18
CA GLY A 397 0.96 5.62 -18.88
C GLY A 397 -0.45 5.46 -19.43
N TYR A 398 -1.32 6.47 -19.23
CA TYR A 398 -2.67 6.48 -19.83
C TYR A 398 -2.62 6.54 -21.35
N LEU A 399 -1.82 7.45 -21.92
CA LEU A 399 -1.67 7.61 -23.37
C LEU A 399 -1.16 6.32 -24.03
N GLY A 400 -0.32 5.55 -23.35
CA GLY A 400 0.17 4.25 -23.79
C GLY A 400 -0.93 3.19 -23.99
N ARG A 401 -2.12 3.38 -23.45
CA ARG A 401 -3.27 2.46 -23.58
C ARG A 401 -4.16 2.71 -24.80
N LEU A 402 -3.86 3.73 -25.59
CA LEU A 402 -4.68 4.13 -26.74
C LEU A 402 -4.35 3.39 -28.05
N GLU A 403 -3.43 2.41 -28.03
CA GLU A 403 -2.98 1.63 -29.21
C GLU A 403 -2.69 2.50 -30.45
N ASP A 404 -2.19 3.72 -30.22
CA ASP A 404 -1.94 4.70 -31.27
C ASP A 404 -0.45 4.68 -31.65
N ALA A 405 -0.16 4.45 -32.92
CA ALA A 405 1.21 4.37 -33.43
C ALA A 405 1.99 5.70 -33.25
N SER A 406 1.31 6.84 -33.25
CA SER A 406 1.90 8.15 -32.98
C SER A 406 2.31 8.30 -31.51
N LEU A 407 1.43 7.89 -30.58
CA LEU A 407 1.74 7.88 -29.15
C LEU A 407 2.87 6.89 -28.82
N THR A 408 2.89 5.73 -29.48
CA THR A 408 4.00 4.77 -29.33
C THR A 408 5.34 5.37 -29.75
N ARG A 409 5.37 6.12 -30.87
CA ARG A 409 6.57 6.86 -31.29
C ARG A 409 6.95 7.97 -30.31
N GLN A 410 5.97 8.66 -29.74
CA GLN A 410 6.20 9.70 -28.72
C GLN A 410 6.79 9.11 -27.43
N THR A 411 6.32 7.95 -27.00
CA THR A 411 6.90 7.20 -25.86
C THR A 411 8.36 6.81 -26.17
N ALA A 412 8.63 6.31 -27.38
CA ALA A 412 10.00 6.01 -27.80
C ALA A 412 10.89 7.26 -27.87
N ALA A 413 10.36 8.41 -28.28
CA ALA A 413 11.08 9.68 -28.25
C ALA A 413 11.42 10.08 -26.81
N GLN A 414 10.48 10.05 -25.87
CA GLN A 414 10.77 10.31 -24.45
C GLN A 414 11.88 9.38 -23.93
N TYR A 415 11.83 8.09 -24.23
CA TYR A 415 12.87 7.15 -23.81
C TYR A 415 14.26 7.53 -24.36
N ARG A 416 14.36 7.87 -25.65
CA ARG A 416 15.62 8.21 -26.31
C ARG A 416 16.19 9.54 -25.83
N GLU A 417 15.32 10.51 -25.60
CA GLU A 417 15.69 11.90 -25.27
C GLU A 417 15.80 12.15 -23.76
N ALA A 418 15.31 11.23 -22.92
CA ALA A 418 15.33 11.38 -21.47
C ALA A 418 16.74 11.65 -20.94
N GLY A 419 16.91 12.81 -20.30
CA GLY A 419 18.14 13.21 -19.63
C GLY A 419 18.35 12.55 -18.25
N ASN A 420 17.42 11.71 -17.80
CA ASN A 420 17.47 11.06 -16.49
C ASN A 420 16.80 9.68 -16.52
N MET A 421 17.12 8.84 -15.53
CA MET A 421 16.63 7.47 -15.45
C MET A 421 15.13 7.36 -15.12
N THR A 422 14.54 8.35 -14.45
CA THR A 422 13.10 8.36 -14.11
C THR A 422 12.24 8.37 -15.37
N ASP A 423 12.49 9.34 -16.26
CA ASP A 423 11.70 9.49 -17.48
C ASP A 423 12.01 8.39 -18.50
N ALA A 424 13.27 7.94 -18.55
CA ALA A 424 13.69 6.83 -19.41
C ALA A 424 13.00 5.51 -19.02
N LEU A 425 12.96 5.18 -17.71
CA LEU A 425 12.30 3.96 -17.24
C LEU A 425 10.79 4.03 -17.36
N ALA A 426 10.18 5.19 -17.11
CA ALA A 426 8.74 5.34 -17.29
C ALA A 426 8.33 5.07 -18.74
N ALA A 427 9.02 5.71 -19.70
CA ALA A 427 8.78 5.47 -21.12
C ALA A 427 9.08 4.02 -21.54
N LEU A 428 10.18 3.44 -21.04
CA LEU A 428 10.51 2.05 -21.33
C LEU A 428 9.49 1.07 -20.74
N SER A 429 8.92 1.38 -19.57
CA SER A 429 7.85 0.57 -18.96
C SER A 429 6.59 0.58 -19.82
N VAL A 430 6.21 1.73 -20.37
CA VAL A 430 5.07 1.80 -21.30
C VAL A 430 5.37 1.02 -22.58
N LEU A 431 6.56 1.19 -23.16
CA LEU A 431 6.98 0.44 -24.36
C LEU A 431 7.06 -1.07 -24.12
N ALA A 432 7.43 -1.51 -22.91
CA ALA A 432 7.53 -2.93 -22.57
C ALA A 432 6.20 -3.67 -22.72
N ASP A 433 5.07 -2.96 -22.65
CA ASP A 433 3.71 -3.50 -22.83
C ASP A 433 3.10 -3.17 -24.20
N CYS A 434 3.87 -2.58 -25.13
CA CYS A 434 3.44 -2.37 -26.50
C CYS A 434 3.96 -3.49 -27.41
N ASP A 435 3.07 -4.16 -28.14
CA ASP A 435 3.45 -5.11 -29.20
C ASP A 435 3.95 -4.34 -30.45
N SER A 436 5.21 -3.90 -30.40
CA SER A 436 5.83 -3.05 -31.41
C SER A 436 7.32 -3.33 -31.56
N PRO A 437 7.91 -3.22 -32.76
CA PRO A 437 9.36 -3.28 -32.94
C PRO A 437 10.14 -2.28 -32.06
N LEU A 438 9.53 -1.13 -31.75
CA LEU A 438 10.12 -0.10 -30.89
C LEU A 438 10.39 -0.61 -29.46
N ARG A 439 9.63 -1.59 -28.99
CA ARG A 439 9.84 -2.25 -27.69
C ARG A 439 11.19 -2.97 -27.67
N GLU A 440 11.41 -3.86 -28.64
CA GLU A 440 12.63 -4.67 -28.71
C GLU A 440 13.85 -3.77 -28.97
N GLU A 441 13.73 -2.75 -29.82
CA GLU A 441 14.79 -1.76 -30.04
C GLU A 441 15.14 -0.99 -28.76
N ALA A 442 14.14 -0.58 -27.97
CA ALA A 442 14.35 0.18 -26.75
C ALA A 442 14.98 -0.70 -25.65
N LEU A 443 14.50 -1.94 -25.48
CA LEU A 443 15.06 -2.92 -24.55
C LEU A 443 16.50 -3.28 -24.90
N GLN A 444 16.80 -3.52 -26.18
CA GLN A 444 18.15 -3.81 -26.64
C GLN A 444 19.08 -2.61 -26.44
N HIS A 445 18.63 -1.41 -26.79
CA HIS A 445 19.39 -0.19 -26.55
C HIS A 445 19.66 0.03 -25.05
N PHE A 446 18.70 -0.26 -24.18
CA PHE A 446 18.88 -0.14 -22.73
C PHE A 446 19.94 -1.12 -22.24
N HIS A 447 19.82 -2.37 -22.68
CA HIS A 447 20.80 -3.42 -22.40
C HIS A 447 22.20 -2.98 -22.83
N ASP A 448 22.38 -2.59 -24.10
CA ASP A 448 23.71 -2.31 -24.64
C ASP A 448 24.39 -1.14 -23.94
N ARG A 449 23.60 -0.13 -23.55
CA ARG A 449 24.08 1.03 -22.81
C ARG A 449 24.45 0.70 -21.37
N TRP A 450 23.69 -0.16 -20.70
CA TRP A 450 23.78 -0.37 -19.24
C TRP A 450 24.27 -1.75 -18.81
N GLN A 451 24.63 -2.65 -19.74
CA GLN A 451 25.10 -4.01 -19.45
C GLN A 451 26.27 -4.13 -18.46
N ASN A 452 27.03 -3.04 -18.25
CA ASN A 452 28.14 -2.98 -17.28
C ASN A 452 27.72 -2.45 -15.90
N ASP A 453 26.50 -1.97 -15.73
CA ASP A 453 25.93 -1.53 -14.46
C ASP A 453 24.93 -2.58 -13.95
N THR A 454 25.34 -3.30 -12.91
CA THR A 454 24.59 -4.44 -12.40
C THR A 454 23.23 -4.06 -11.81
N LEU A 455 23.13 -2.88 -11.17
CA LEU A 455 21.90 -2.40 -10.53
C LEU A 455 20.92 -1.85 -11.57
N VAL A 456 21.42 -1.18 -12.61
CA VAL A 456 20.56 -0.71 -13.71
C VAL A 456 20.00 -1.90 -14.49
N MET A 457 20.80 -2.95 -14.70
CA MET A 457 20.32 -4.17 -15.35
C MET A 457 19.28 -4.95 -14.53
N ASP A 458 19.22 -4.78 -13.20
CA ASP A 458 18.10 -5.34 -12.41
C ASP A 458 16.77 -4.72 -12.84
N LYS A 459 16.74 -3.44 -13.17
CA LYS A 459 15.53 -2.77 -13.68
C LYS A 459 15.13 -3.29 -15.05
N TRP A 460 16.12 -3.59 -15.91
CA TRP A 460 15.88 -4.17 -17.24
C TRP A 460 15.29 -5.59 -17.17
N PHE A 461 15.75 -6.43 -16.23
CA PHE A 461 15.13 -7.73 -15.98
C PHE A 461 13.70 -7.57 -15.45
N ALA A 462 13.51 -6.67 -14.47
CA ALA A 462 12.20 -6.44 -13.85
C ALA A 462 11.16 -5.97 -14.86
N LEU A 463 11.50 -5.01 -15.73
CA LEU A 463 10.60 -4.49 -16.76
C LEU A 463 10.08 -5.59 -17.69
N GLN A 464 10.95 -6.49 -18.14
CA GLN A 464 10.55 -7.59 -19.01
C GLN A 464 9.73 -8.65 -18.27
N ALA A 465 10.06 -8.92 -17.00
CA ALA A 465 9.33 -9.87 -16.17
C ALA A 465 7.90 -9.39 -15.83
N SER A 466 7.71 -8.08 -15.75
CA SER A 466 6.43 -7.44 -15.44
C SER A 466 5.52 -7.24 -16.66
N SER A 467 5.98 -7.58 -17.88
CA SER A 467 5.21 -7.27 -19.09
C SER A 467 3.92 -8.09 -19.21
N THR A 468 2.83 -7.43 -19.60
CA THR A 468 1.52 -8.07 -19.81
C THR A 468 1.37 -8.73 -21.18
N LEU A 469 2.35 -8.57 -22.08
CA LEU A 469 2.30 -9.20 -23.41
C LEU A 469 2.30 -10.74 -23.33
N PRO A 470 1.75 -11.43 -24.36
CA PRO A 470 1.82 -12.88 -24.44
C PRO A 470 3.26 -13.41 -24.36
N HIS A 471 3.40 -14.64 -23.88
CA HIS A 471 4.69 -15.36 -23.77
C HIS A 471 5.73 -14.75 -22.81
N THR A 472 5.35 -13.82 -21.92
CA THR A 472 6.28 -13.24 -20.93
C THR A 472 7.00 -14.29 -20.09
N LEU A 473 6.34 -15.38 -19.66
CA LEU A 473 7.02 -16.46 -18.93
C LEU A 473 8.13 -17.14 -19.76
N ALA A 474 7.94 -17.29 -21.08
CA ALA A 474 8.97 -17.83 -21.96
C ALA A 474 10.17 -16.88 -22.04
N ARG A 475 9.92 -15.57 -22.14
CA ARG A 475 10.97 -14.53 -22.07
C ARG A 475 11.71 -14.56 -20.72
N VAL A 476 11.00 -14.72 -19.60
CA VAL A 476 11.63 -14.86 -18.28
C VAL A 476 12.57 -16.06 -18.23
N ARG A 477 12.15 -17.22 -18.76
CA ARG A 477 13.00 -18.42 -18.84
C ARG A 477 14.22 -18.22 -19.73
N GLU A 478 14.11 -17.47 -20.83
CA GLU A 478 15.24 -17.08 -21.67
C GLU A 478 16.22 -16.17 -20.90
N LEU A 479 15.70 -15.16 -20.21
CA LEU A 479 16.49 -14.21 -19.43
C LEU A 479 17.24 -14.84 -18.27
N MET A 480 16.77 -15.98 -17.75
CA MET A 480 17.53 -16.76 -16.76
C MET A 480 18.82 -17.38 -17.32
N GLN A 481 18.93 -17.53 -18.64
CA GLN A 481 20.15 -17.97 -19.32
C GLN A 481 21.04 -16.77 -19.73
N HIS A 482 20.60 -15.55 -19.47
CA HIS A 482 21.35 -14.35 -19.82
C HIS A 482 22.64 -14.27 -19.00
N ARG A 483 23.75 -13.86 -19.64
CA ARG A 483 25.09 -13.78 -19.02
C ARG A 483 25.17 -12.89 -17.76
N LEU A 484 24.21 -11.97 -17.58
CA LEU A 484 24.13 -11.06 -16.44
C LEU A 484 23.16 -11.53 -15.35
N PHE A 485 22.52 -12.68 -15.54
CA PHE A 485 21.68 -13.32 -14.53
C PHE A 485 22.46 -14.43 -13.84
N ASP A 486 22.42 -14.44 -12.51
CA ASP A 486 22.98 -15.51 -11.68
C ASP A 486 22.00 -15.80 -10.54
N LEU A 487 21.53 -17.04 -10.47
CA LEU A 487 20.59 -17.51 -9.45
C LEU A 487 21.18 -17.42 -8.03
N ARG A 488 22.50 -17.36 -7.88
CA ARG A 488 23.18 -17.18 -6.59
C ARG A 488 23.13 -15.74 -6.09
N ASN A 489 22.81 -14.77 -6.95
CA ASN A 489 22.72 -13.37 -6.59
C ASN A 489 21.27 -13.00 -6.20
N PRO A 490 20.99 -12.69 -4.92
CA PRO A 490 19.63 -12.37 -4.47
C PRO A 490 19.00 -11.17 -5.18
N ASN A 491 19.79 -10.21 -5.66
CA ASN A 491 19.28 -9.07 -6.41
C ASN A 491 18.75 -9.52 -7.78
N LYS A 492 19.48 -10.42 -8.46
CA LYS A 492 19.06 -10.95 -9.77
C LYS A 492 17.82 -11.82 -9.65
N VAL A 493 17.74 -12.68 -8.63
CA VAL A 493 16.55 -13.48 -8.33
C VAL A 493 15.33 -12.58 -8.14
N ARG A 494 15.44 -11.54 -7.29
CA ARG A 494 14.35 -10.59 -7.06
C ARG A 494 14.00 -9.79 -8.32
N ALA A 495 14.99 -9.35 -9.07
CA ALA A 495 14.82 -8.55 -10.27
C ALA A 495 14.07 -9.30 -11.37
N LEU A 496 14.33 -10.60 -11.57
CA LEU A 496 13.69 -11.38 -12.63
C LEU A 496 12.52 -12.23 -12.10
N ILE A 497 12.82 -13.20 -11.23
CA ILE A 497 11.84 -14.18 -10.73
C ILE A 497 10.83 -13.48 -9.81
N GLY A 498 11.33 -12.69 -8.84
CA GLY A 498 10.46 -11.96 -7.92
C GLY A 498 9.57 -10.93 -8.61
N SER A 499 10.06 -10.26 -9.65
CA SER A 499 9.24 -9.32 -10.43
C SER A 499 8.19 -10.03 -11.28
N PHE A 500 8.49 -11.20 -11.84
CA PHE A 500 7.47 -12.01 -12.52
C PHE A 500 6.34 -12.41 -11.57
N THR A 501 6.67 -12.87 -10.35
CA THR A 501 5.64 -13.36 -9.43
C THR A 501 4.84 -12.26 -8.74
N LEU A 502 5.48 -11.14 -8.38
CA LEU A 502 4.84 -10.06 -7.62
C LEU A 502 4.28 -8.93 -8.49
N ARG A 503 4.82 -8.71 -9.69
CA ARG A 503 4.44 -7.58 -10.56
C ARG A 503 3.78 -8.02 -11.86
N ASN A 504 3.60 -9.33 -12.08
CA ASN A 504 2.88 -9.86 -13.23
C ASN A 504 1.79 -10.87 -12.81
N PRO A 505 0.78 -10.44 -12.04
CA PRO A 505 -0.27 -11.32 -11.57
C PRO A 505 -1.02 -12.01 -12.72
N LEU A 506 -1.15 -11.36 -13.89
CA LEU A 506 -1.78 -11.94 -15.08
C LEU A 506 -1.10 -13.25 -15.53
N HIS A 507 0.23 -13.23 -15.68
CA HIS A 507 0.99 -14.38 -16.18
C HIS A 507 1.49 -15.32 -15.09
N PHE A 508 1.71 -14.81 -13.87
CA PHE A 508 2.03 -15.66 -12.72
C PHE A 508 0.84 -16.56 -12.36
N HIS A 509 -0.34 -15.95 -12.24
CA HIS A 509 -1.60 -16.67 -12.16
C HIS A 509 -2.14 -16.92 -13.58
N ALA A 510 -1.39 -17.60 -14.44
CA ALA A 510 -1.93 -18.13 -15.70
C ALA A 510 -2.83 -19.35 -15.41
N ALA A 511 -3.96 -19.51 -16.09
CA ALA A 511 -4.99 -20.53 -15.76
C ALA A 511 -4.47 -21.97 -15.84
N ASP A 512 -3.39 -22.18 -16.60
CA ASP A 512 -2.73 -23.47 -16.76
C ASP A 512 -1.75 -23.82 -15.61
N GLY A 513 -1.56 -22.93 -14.64
CA GLY A 513 -0.63 -23.08 -13.51
C GLY A 513 0.85 -23.03 -13.88
N SER A 514 1.19 -22.57 -15.08
CA SER A 514 2.59 -22.52 -15.57
C SER A 514 3.48 -21.62 -14.72
N GLY A 515 2.96 -20.47 -14.25
CA GLY A 515 3.67 -19.58 -13.34
C GLY A 515 3.96 -20.21 -11.97
N TYR A 516 3.02 -20.98 -11.43
CA TYR A 516 3.21 -21.68 -10.15
C TYR A 516 4.28 -22.77 -10.26
N ARG A 517 4.20 -23.63 -11.30
CA ARG A 517 5.23 -24.66 -11.57
C ARG A 517 6.61 -24.04 -11.74
N PHE A 518 6.70 -22.93 -12.48
CA PHE A 518 7.95 -22.20 -12.66
C PHE A 518 8.53 -21.75 -11.31
N LEU A 519 7.72 -21.13 -10.45
CA LEU A 519 8.17 -20.67 -9.14
C LEU A 519 8.62 -21.84 -8.27
N THR A 520 7.90 -22.96 -8.25
CA THR A 520 8.29 -24.17 -7.51
C THR A 520 9.67 -24.70 -7.93
N GLU A 521 9.95 -24.75 -9.24
CA GLU A 521 11.28 -25.13 -9.76
C GLU A 521 12.38 -24.21 -9.19
N GLN A 522 12.10 -22.91 -9.10
CA GLN A 522 13.05 -21.93 -8.57
C GLN A 522 13.20 -22.05 -7.04
N VAL A 523 12.12 -22.23 -6.30
CA VAL A 523 12.15 -22.42 -4.85
C VAL A 523 12.97 -23.67 -4.50
N ILE A 524 12.75 -24.80 -5.18
CA ILE A 524 13.51 -26.03 -4.96
C ILE A 524 15.00 -25.82 -5.25
N SER A 525 15.33 -25.13 -6.35
CA SER A 525 16.72 -24.83 -6.71
C SER A 525 17.38 -23.90 -5.68
N LEU A 526 16.65 -22.88 -5.22
CA LEU A 526 17.13 -21.92 -4.23
C LEU A 526 17.21 -22.52 -2.83
N ASN A 527 16.40 -23.53 -2.50
CA ASN A 527 16.40 -24.16 -1.19
C ASN A 527 17.80 -24.68 -0.79
N GLY A 528 18.54 -25.28 -1.74
CA GLY A 528 19.92 -25.74 -1.49
C GLY A 528 20.99 -24.64 -1.60
N LEU A 529 20.69 -23.51 -2.26
CA LEU A 529 21.66 -22.44 -2.54
C LEU A 529 21.58 -21.29 -1.53
N ASN A 530 20.36 -20.86 -1.22
CA ASN A 530 20.03 -19.74 -0.35
C ASN A 530 18.61 -19.91 0.23
N PRO A 531 18.46 -20.64 1.34
CA PRO A 531 17.19 -20.89 2.03
C PRO A 531 16.35 -19.64 2.28
N GLN A 532 16.98 -18.53 2.69
CA GLN A 532 16.27 -17.28 2.98
C GLN A 532 15.63 -16.66 1.74
N VAL A 533 16.29 -16.75 0.59
CA VAL A 533 15.72 -16.27 -0.68
C VAL A 533 14.62 -17.23 -1.14
N ALA A 534 14.83 -18.55 -1.01
CA ALA A 534 13.83 -19.56 -1.32
C ALA A 534 12.53 -19.34 -0.52
N ALA A 535 12.64 -19.13 0.79
CA ALA A 535 11.52 -18.87 1.69
C ALA A 535 10.72 -17.63 1.26
N ARG A 536 11.41 -16.52 0.93
CA ARG A 536 10.74 -15.32 0.38
C ARG A 536 10.02 -15.59 -0.94
N MET A 537 10.56 -16.46 -1.78
CA MET A 537 9.95 -16.83 -3.07
C MET A 537 8.72 -17.75 -2.92
N VAL A 538 8.49 -18.38 -1.77
CA VAL A 538 7.25 -19.14 -1.52
C VAL A 538 6.04 -18.22 -1.33
N ARG A 539 6.25 -17.00 -0.82
CA ARG A 539 5.18 -16.08 -0.39
C ARG A 539 4.03 -15.89 -1.39
N PRO A 540 4.27 -15.74 -2.71
CA PRO A 540 3.19 -15.61 -3.70
C PRO A 540 2.22 -16.79 -3.78
N LEU A 541 2.59 -17.98 -3.27
CA LEU A 541 1.72 -19.17 -3.25
C LEU A 541 0.87 -19.30 -1.98
N MET A 542 1.15 -18.52 -0.93
CA MET A 542 0.58 -18.75 0.40
C MET A 542 -0.92 -18.50 0.48
N ASN A 543 -1.42 -17.46 -0.19
CA ASN A 543 -2.82 -17.04 -0.13
C ASN A 543 -3.70 -17.83 -1.12
N TRP A 544 -3.43 -19.12 -1.34
CA TRP A 544 -4.11 -19.94 -2.36
C TRP A 544 -5.64 -20.04 -2.16
N ARG A 545 -6.13 -19.99 -0.91
CA ARG A 545 -7.56 -20.00 -0.57
C ARG A 545 -8.34 -18.78 -1.08
N HIS A 546 -7.60 -17.72 -1.39
CA HIS A 546 -8.15 -16.43 -1.81
C HIS A 546 -8.60 -16.42 -3.27
N PHE A 547 -8.07 -17.33 -4.08
CA PHE A 547 -8.31 -17.40 -5.52
C PHE A 547 -9.46 -18.35 -5.84
N GLU A 548 -10.00 -18.22 -7.06
CA GLU A 548 -11.00 -19.15 -7.59
C GLU A 548 -10.51 -20.61 -7.55
N ALA A 549 -11.45 -21.56 -7.52
CA ALA A 549 -11.21 -22.97 -7.19
C ALA A 549 -10.11 -23.65 -8.03
N GLY A 550 -10.01 -23.34 -9.32
CA GLY A 550 -8.99 -23.88 -10.22
C GLY A 550 -7.58 -23.46 -9.82
N ARG A 551 -7.34 -22.15 -9.68
CA ARG A 551 -6.08 -21.57 -9.20
C ARG A 551 -5.72 -22.00 -7.80
N SER A 552 -6.71 -21.99 -6.92
CA SER A 552 -6.59 -22.43 -5.53
C SER A 552 -6.01 -23.84 -5.45
N ALA A 553 -6.59 -24.79 -6.21
CA ALA A 553 -6.10 -26.17 -6.28
C ALA A 553 -4.68 -26.28 -6.86
N LEU A 554 -4.37 -25.53 -7.92
CA LEU A 554 -3.05 -25.55 -8.56
C LEU A 554 -1.95 -24.98 -7.65
N MET A 555 -2.21 -23.88 -6.94
CA MET A 555 -1.27 -23.29 -5.99
C MET A 555 -1.02 -24.22 -4.81
N ARG A 556 -2.08 -24.83 -4.25
CA ARG A 556 -1.97 -25.82 -3.19
C ARG A 556 -1.12 -27.02 -3.60
N ALA A 557 -1.34 -27.58 -4.79
CA ALA A 557 -0.57 -28.72 -5.28
C ALA A 557 0.94 -28.40 -5.38
N GLU A 558 1.29 -27.17 -5.77
CA GLU A 558 2.68 -26.72 -5.82
C GLU A 558 3.30 -26.51 -4.42
N LEU A 559 2.53 -26.02 -3.43
CA LEU A 559 2.96 -25.99 -2.04
C LEU A 559 3.22 -27.40 -1.48
N GLU A 560 2.33 -28.36 -1.75
CA GLU A 560 2.49 -29.76 -1.36
C GLU A 560 3.74 -30.38 -2.01
N ARG A 561 4.01 -30.03 -3.28
CA ARG A 561 5.23 -30.45 -3.98
C ARG A 561 6.51 -29.89 -3.35
N ILE A 562 6.50 -28.63 -2.92
CA ILE A 562 7.64 -28.03 -2.19
C ILE A 562 7.81 -28.75 -0.84
N GLN A 563 6.71 -28.99 -0.11
CA GLN A 563 6.75 -29.68 1.19
C GLN A 563 7.34 -31.09 1.10
N ALA A 564 7.06 -31.80 0.01
CA ALA A 564 7.55 -33.16 -0.23
C ALA A 564 9.05 -33.23 -0.62
N HIS A 565 9.75 -32.10 -0.76
CA HIS A 565 11.17 -32.10 -1.09
C HIS A 565 12.01 -32.71 0.06
N PRO A 566 12.85 -33.75 -0.17
CA PRO A 566 13.53 -34.48 0.90
C PRO A 566 14.46 -33.65 1.78
N GLU A 567 15.12 -32.64 1.22
CA GLU A 567 16.10 -31.79 1.90
C GLU A 567 15.57 -30.35 2.09
N LEU A 568 14.29 -30.21 2.44
CA LEU A 568 13.68 -28.89 2.64
C LEU A 568 14.32 -28.17 3.85
N SER A 569 14.80 -26.95 3.63
CA SER A 569 15.34 -26.10 4.70
C SER A 569 14.27 -25.70 5.69
N THR A 570 14.68 -25.37 6.92
CA THR A 570 13.78 -24.89 7.98
C THR A 570 13.07 -23.60 7.60
N ASP A 571 13.75 -22.68 6.90
CA ASP A 571 13.19 -21.43 6.41
C ASP A 571 11.98 -21.67 5.51
N VAL A 572 12.12 -22.58 4.53
CA VAL A 572 11.06 -22.91 3.56
C VAL A 572 9.98 -23.77 4.20
N TYR A 573 10.37 -24.74 5.03
CA TYR A 573 9.43 -25.60 5.75
C TYR A 573 8.46 -24.79 6.61
N GLU A 574 8.93 -23.80 7.37
CA GLU A 574 8.07 -22.96 8.22
C GLU A 574 6.96 -22.28 7.40
N ILE A 575 7.29 -21.70 6.24
CA ILE A 575 6.33 -20.97 5.41
C ILE A 575 5.33 -21.93 4.76
N VAL A 576 5.82 -23.03 4.17
CA VAL A 576 4.98 -24.01 3.47
C VAL A 576 4.05 -24.74 4.44
N SER A 577 4.56 -25.18 5.59
CA SER A 577 3.75 -25.90 6.59
C SER A 577 2.63 -25.03 7.15
N LYS A 578 2.90 -23.74 7.44
CA LYS A 578 1.85 -22.80 7.85
C LYS A 578 0.84 -22.54 6.74
N SER A 579 1.29 -22.47 5.48
CA SER A 579 0.40 -22.19 4.35
C SER A 579 -0.54 -23.34 3.99
N LEU A 580 -0.14 -24.57 4.30
CA LEU A 580 -0.94 -25.78 4.13
C LEU A 580 -1.78 -26.15 5.37
N ALA A 581 -1.53 -25.50 6.52
CA ALA A 581 -2.32 -25.71 7.72
C ALA A 581 -3.75 -25.20 7.51
N ASP A 582 -4.73 -25.95 8.03
CA ASP A 582 -6.17 -25.68 7.88
C ASP A 582 -6.60 -24.31 8.41
#